data_AF-A0A842PJJ3-F1
#
_entry.id   AF-A0A842PJJ3-F1
#
_cell.length_a   1.000
_cell.length_b   1.000
_cell.length_c   1.000
_cell.angle_alpha   90.00
_cell.angle_beta   90.00
_cell.angle_gamma   90.00
#
_symmetry.space_group_name_H-M   'P 1'
#
loop_
_entity.id
_entity.type
_entity.pdbx_description
1 polymer ?
#
loop_
_entity_poly.entity_id
_entity_poly.type
_entity_poly.pdbx_seq_one_letter_code
_entity_poly.pdbx_strand_id
1 'polypeptide(L)'
;MSERLQSLNGFAFSVDKKRIRTYAIKRGADEARNTYSDFVMPEVDGMMNYVVTARLKAQELKTISPNSTLSPALNTYPSVWIDAICREFRISTSVKKRKENQSVVEYFKDRIRHKLGKRREKIQGIVEYLTDKKRLASVVGKLPKASKDALRFVSEQGGCVEVEQVKSFRTILEDGWYWANKPPKSPIGRLRVRGLFFVGNAGESGEPHTVAVIPEELRQPLREILAA
;
A
#
# COMPACT_ATOMS: atom_id res chain seq x y z
N MET A 1 -74.53 -5.77 -32.66
CA MET A 1 -75.57 -6.10 -31.66
C MET A 1 -74.98 -7.19 -30.78
N SER A 2 -74.55 -6.90 -29.55
CA SER A 2 -75.40 -6.80 -28.34
C SER A 2 -76.15 -8.13 -28.17
N GLU A 3 -75.97 -8.95 -27.14
CA GLU A 3 -75.96 -8.67 -25.71
C GLU A 3 -75.35 -9.87 -24.98
N ARG A 4 -74.55 -9.61 -23.93
CA ARG A 4 -74.63 -10.26 -22.61
C ARG A 4 -73.47 -9.79 -21.73
N LEU A 5 -73.47 -8.48 -21.50
CA LEU A 5 -73.06 -7.94 -20.20
C LEU A 5 -74.33 -7.87 -19.35
N GLN A 6 -74.17 -8.10 -18.05
CA GLN A 6 -75.18 -8.05 -16.96
C GLN A 6 -75.75 -9.42 -16.53
N SER A 7 -75.02 -10.11 -15.65
CA SER A 7 -75.39 -10.09 -14.24
C SER A 7 -74.37 -10.92 -13.46
N LEU A 8 -73.53 -10.24 -12.69
CA LEU A 8 -72.98 -10.67 -11.40
C LEU A 8 -72.31 -9.42 -10.80
N ASN A 9 -73.15 -8.43 -10.51
CA ASN A 9 -72.82 -7.43 -9.51
C ASN A 9 -72.99 -8.10 -8.16
N GLY A 10 -71.95 -8.05 -7.33
CA GLY A 10 -72.13 -8.24 -5.89
C GLY A 10 -71.05 -9.02 -5.17
N PHE A 11 -69.77 -8.65 -5.32
CA PHE A 11 -68.83 -8.72 -4.18
C PHE A 11 -67.66 -7.77 -4.45
N ALA A 12 -67.84 -6.52 -4.02
CA ALA A 12 -66.74 -5.57 -3.96
C ALA A 12 -65.76 -6.03 -2.87
N PHE A 13 -64.74 -6.80 -3.26
CA PHE A 13 -63.54 -6.91 -2.42
C PHE A 13 -62.83 -5.56 -2.48
N SER A 14 -63.14 -4.71 -1.50
CA SER A 14 -62.31 -3.56 -1.15
C SER A 14 -60.97 -4.10 -0.70
N VAL A 15 -60.05 -4.24 -1.64
CA VAL A 15 -58.66 -4.57 -1.36
C VAL A 15 -58.04 -3.33 -0.75
N ASP A 16 -58.05 -3.28 0.59
CA ASP A 16 -57.42 -2.22 1.34
C ASP A 16 -55.92 -2.17 1.02
N LYS A 17 -55.54 -1.24 0.14
CA LYS A 17 -54.17 -1.04 -0.33
C LYS A 17 -53.20 -0.80 0.83
N LYS A 18 -53.67 -0.37 2.01
CA LYS A 18 -52.84 -0.23 3.22
C LYS A 18 -52.42 -1.59 3.79
N ARG A 19 -53.28 -2.62 3.74
CA ARG A 19 -52.97 -3.97 4.23
C ARG A 19 -51.94 -4.69 3.36
N ILE A 20 -52.03 -4.56 2.03
CA ILE A 20 -51.04 -5.12 1.10
C ILE A 20 -49.67 -4.43 1.26
N ARG A 21 -49.66 -3.10 1.42
CA ARG A 21 -48.42 -2.35 1.69
C ARG A 21 -47.77 -2.79 3.01
N THR A 22 -48.56 -3.02 4.05
CA THR A 22 -48.06 -3.47 5.36
C THR A 22 -47.51 -4.90 5.31
N TYR A 23 -48.13 -5.81 4.54
CA TYR A 23 -47.63 -7.17 4.33
C TYR A 23 -46.35 -7.21 3.47
N ALA A 24 -46.26 -6.38 2.42
CA ALA A 24 -45.05 -6.26 1.59
C ALA A 24 -43.86 -5.63 2.36
N ILE A 25 -44.12 -4.66 3.25
CA ILE A 25 -43.11 -4.07 4.13
C ILE A 25 -42.66 -5.07 5.20
N LYS A 26 -43.56 -5.86 5.79
CA LYS A 26 -43.19 -6.91 6.76
C LYS A 26 -42.38 -8.03 6.10
N ARG A 27 -42.79 -8.50 4.91
CA ARG A 27 -42.06 -9.57 4.20
C ARG A 27 -40.68 -9.11 3.72
N GLY A 28 -40.56 -7.86 3.26
CA GLY A 28 -39.25 -7.26 2.95
C GLY A 28 -38.39 -6.98 4.19
N ALA A 29 -39.00 -6.70 5.36
CA ALA A 29 -38.27 -6.52 6.62
C ALA A 29 -37.82 -7.85 7.25
N ASP A 30 -38.61 -8.93 7.07
CA ASP A 30 -38.25 -10.27 7.53
C ASP A 30 -37.23 -10.93 6.58
N GLU A 31 -37.31 -10.68 5.27
CA GLU A 31 -36.27 -11.05 4.29
C GLU A 31 -34.96 -10.26 4.53
N ALA A 32 -35.04 -8.98 4.88
CA ALA A 32 -33.88 -8.18 5.28
C ALA A 32 -33.29 -8.65 6.63
N ARG A 33 -34.11 -9.05 7.60
CA ARG A 33 -33.61 -9.64 8.85
C ARG A 33 -32.88 -10.95 8.63
N ASN A 34 -33.38 -11.79 7.73
CA ASN A 34 -32.79 -13.10 7.44
C ASN A 34 -31.55 -13.01 6.53
N THR A 35 -31.37 -11.92 5.78
CA THR A 35 -30.14 -11.66 5.00
C THR A 35 -29.06 -10.94 5.80
N TYR A 36 -29.41 -10.21 6.86
CA TYR A 36 -28.46 -9.55 7.76
C TYR A 36 -28.16 -10.33 9.05
N SER A 37 -28.88 -11.42 9.36
CA SER A 37 -28.52 -12.31 10.47
C SER A 37 -27.21 -13.07 10.23
N ASP A 38 -26.85 -13.26 8.97
CA ASP A 38 -25.62 -13.95 8.54
C ASP A 38 -24.48 -12.97 8.23
N PHE A 39 -24.73 -11.65 8.30
CA PHE A 39 -23.68 -10.64 8.20
C PHE A 39 -22.93 -10.58 9.53
N VAL A 40 -22.02 -11.52 9.74
CA VAL A 40 -21.02 -11.42 10.80
C VAL A 40 -20.13 -10.24 10.43
N MET A 41 -20.39 -9.09 11.06
CA MET A 41 -19.51 -7.94 10.94
C MET A 41 -18.11 -8.41 11.36
N PRO A 42 -17.09 -8.32 10.48
CA PRO A 42 -15.77 -8.82 10.83
C PRO A 42 -15.33 -8.16 12.12
N GLU A 43 -14.68 -8.91 13.01
CA GLU A 43 -14.08 -8.35 14.21
C GLU A 43 -13.22 -7.13 13.83
N VAL A 44 -13.07 -6.17 14.75
CA VAL A 44 -12.35 -4.91 14.52
C VAL A 44 -10.97 -5.16 13.89
N ASP A 45 -10.29 -6.23 14.31
CA ASP A 45 -9.00 -6.65 13.74
C ASP A 45 -9.11 -7.10 12.28
N GLY A 46 -10.17 -7.80 11.91
CA GLY A 46 -10.48 -8.18 10.52
C GLY A 46 -10.73 -6.96 9.64
N MET A 47 -11.48 -5.97 10.13
CA MET A 47 -11.71 -4.71 9.39
C MET A 47 -10.41 -3.90 9.24
N MET A 48 -9.59 -3.84 10.29
CA MET A 48 -8.29 -3.16 10.24
C MET A 48 -7.32 -3.83 9.27
N ASN A 49 -7.28 -5.17 9.25
CA ASN A 49 -6.47 -5.92 8.30
C ASN A 49 -6.88 -5.63 6.85
N TYR A 50 -8.19 -5.60 6.56
CA TYR A 50 -8.69 -5.26 5.23
C TYR A 50 -8.18 -3.89 4.77
N VAL A 51 -8.29 -2.86 5.62
CA VAL A 51 -7.84 -1.50 5.31
C VAL A 51 -6.33 -1.46 5.07
N VAL A 52 -5.54 -2.16 5.87
CA VAL A 52 -4.08 -2.24 5.71
C VAL A 52 -3.72 -2.93 4.39
N THR A 53 -4.34 -4.07 4.07
CA THR A 53 -4.12 -4.80 2.82
C THR A 53 -4.51 -3.96 1.61
N ALA A 54 -5.65 -3.25 1.66
CA ALA A 54 -6.07 -2.35 0.59
C ALA A 54 -5.06 -1.22 0.35
N ARG A 55 -4.53 -0.61 1.43
CA ARG A 55 -3.49 0.42 1.33
C ARG A 55 -2.18 -0.11 0.75
N LEU A 56 -1.76 -1.30 1.17
CA LEU A 56 -0.55 -1.94 0.62
C LEU A 56 -0.71 -2.25 -0.87
N LYS A 57 -1.85 -2.82 -1.28
CA LYS A 57 -2.14 -3.05 -2.70
C LYS A 57 -2.13 -1.76 -3.51
N ALA A 58 -2.80 -0.71 -3.04
CA ALA A 58 -2.79 0.60 -3.71
C ALA A 58 -1.37 1.18 -3.82
N GLN A 59 -0.51 0.94 -2.83
CA GLN A 59 0.90 1.34 -2.88
C GLN A 59 1.71 0.54 -3.92
N GLU A 60 1.43 -0.77 -4.07
CA GLU A 60 2.09 -1.65 -5.06
C GLU A 60 1.60 -1.40 -6.49
N LEU A 61 0.44 -0.77 -6.67
CA LEU A 61 -0.05 -0.33 -7.98
C LEU A 61 0.57 0.99 -8.46
N LYS A 62 1.36 1.68 -7.64
CA LYS A 62 2.04 2.90 -8.08
C LYS A 62 3.11 2.56 -9.12
N THR A 63 3.17 3.36 -10.17
CA THR A 63 4.13 3.15 -11.26
C THR A 63 5.57 3.22 -10.75
N ILE A 64 6.39 2.27 -11.20
CA ILE A 64 7.83 2.26 -11.02
C ILE A 64 8.50 1.83 -12.33
N SER A 65 9.55 2.54 -12.72
CA SER A 65 10.34 2.13 -13.88
C SER A 65 11.17 0.89 -13.55
N PRO A 66 11.28 -0.10 -14.45
CA PRO A 66 12.19 -1.23 -14.31
C PRO A 66 13.65 -0.83 -14.06
N ASN A 67 14.06 0.36 -14.52
CA ASN A 67 15.39 0.94 -14.29
C ASN A 67 15.32 2.14 -13.35
N SER A 68 14.42 2.10 -12.38
CA SER A 68 14.29 3.20 -11.41
C SER A 68 15.57 3.35 -10.60
N THR A 69 16.04 4.58 -10.50
CA THR A 69 17.09 4.99 -9.57
C THR A 69 16.56 5.12 -8.14
N LEU A 70 17.44 5.12 -7.15
CA LEU A 70 17.08 5.05 -5.73
C LEU A 70 16.18 6.23 -5.30
N SER A 71 16.46 7.44 -5.79
CA SER A 71 15.69 8.63 -5.43
C SER A 71 14.25 8.61 -6.00
N PRO A 72 14.01 8.36 -7.31
CA PRO A 72 12.66 8.12 -7.83
C PRO A 72 11.92 6.99 -7.14
N ALA A 73 12.58 5.86 -6.88
CA ALA A 73 11.98 4.72 -6.19
C ALA A 73 11.51 5.11 -4.76
N LEU A 74 12.34 5.82 -4.00
CA LEU A 74 11.99 6.33 -2.67
C LEU A 74 10.87 7.39 -2.72
N ASN A 75 10.77 8.17 -3.79
CA ASN A 75 9.69 9.13 -3.92
C ASN A 75 8.30 8.48 -4.00
N THR A 76 8.21 7.23 -4.46
CA THR A 76 6.95 6.46 -4.45
C THR A 76 6.49 6.09 -3.03
N TYR A 77 7.41 5.99 -2.07
CA TYR A 77 7.14 5.49 -0.72
C TYR A 77 6.36 6.49 0.15
N PRO A 78 5.41 6.03 0.98
CA PRO A 78 4.78 6.86 1.99
C PRO A 78 5.80 7.49 2.94
N SER A 79 5.50 8.68 3.48
CA SER A 79 6.40 9.36 4.42
C SER A 79 6.72 8.49 5.64
N VAL A 80 5.75 7.71 6.13
CA VAL A 80 5.94 6.78 7.26
C VAL A 80 6.99 5.71 7.00
N TRP A 81 7.21 5.31 5.74
CA TRP A 81 8.24 4.33 5.38
C TRP A 81 9.60 4.99 5.24
N ILE A 82 9.66 6.20 4.66
CA ILE A 82 10.88 7.02 4.65
C ILE A 82 11.38 7.27 6.08
N ASP A 83 10.47 7.62 6.99
CA ASP A 83 10.81 7.82 8.40
C ASP A 83 11.34 6.55 9.07
N ALA A 84 10.80 5.38 8.70
CA ALA A 84 11.28 4.08 9.18
C ALA A 84 12.70 3.80 8.67
N ILE A 85 12.99 4.06 7.39
CA ILE A 85 14.33 3.88 6.81
C ILE A 85 15.33 4.83 7.49
N CYS A 86 14.98 6.11 7.64
CA CYS A 86 15.85 7.07 8.35
C CYS A 86 16.15 6.64 9.79
N ARG A 87 15.15 6.08 10.50
CA ARG A 87 15.32 5.53 11.85
C ARG A 87 16.27 4.33 11.87
N GLU A 88 16.11 3.39 10.93
CA GLU A 88 16.97 2.21 10.79
C GLU A 88 18.44 2.62 10.55
N PHE A 89 18.67 3.62 9.70
CA PHE A 89 20.02 4.12 9.37
C PHE A 89 20.54 5.18 10.33
N ARG A 90 19.75 5.57 11.34
CA ARG A 90 20.09 6.65 12.29
C ARG A 90 20.46 7.97 11.59
N ILE A 91 19.80 8.28 10.48
CA ILE A 91 19.98 9.53 9.73
C ILE A 91 19.27 10.66 10.50
N SER A 92 20.03 11.61 11.03
CA SER A 92 19.48 12.79 11.71
C SER A 92 19.08 13.86 10.70
N THR A 93 17.79 14.22 10.66
CA THR A 93 17.31 15.35 9.86
C THR A 93 16.98 16.51 10.79
N SER A 94 17.95 17.39 11.04
CA SER A 94 17.80 18.52 11.94
C SER A 94 18.15 19.84 11.24
N VAL A 95 17.16 20.73 11.07
CA VAL A 95 17.39 22.19 11.04
C VAL A 95 16.22 22.88 11.75
N LYS A 96 16.55 23.80 12.69
CA LYS A 96 15.64 24.75 13.33
C LYS A 96 15.76 26.13 12.67
N LYS A 97 14.65 26.82 12.44
CA LYS A 97 14.48 28.25 12.79
C LYS A 97 12.99 28.62 12.73
N ARG A 98 12.46 29.13 13.84
CA ARG A 98 11.17 29.85 13.88
C ARG A 98 11.40 31.25 13.32
N LYS A 99 10.51 31.71 12.44
CA LYS A 99 10.30 33.13 12.17
C LYS A 99 8.89 33.49 12.59
N GLU A 100 8.78 34.55 13.37
CA GLU A 100 7.53 35.10 13.88
C GLU A 100 7.04 36.17 12.89
N ASN A 101 5.72 36.25 12.69
CA ASN A 101 4.97 37.10 11.74
C ASN A 101 4.93 36.64 10.27
N GLN A 102 4.15 35.58 9.97
CA GLN A 102 3.75 35.19 8.61
C GLN A 102 2.23 35.06 8.49
N SER A 103 1.66 35.50 7.36
CA SER A 103 0.23 35.34 7.05
C SER A 103 -0.16 33.85 7.00
N VAL A 104 -1.44 33.52 7.20
CA VAL A 104 -1.91 32.13 7.21
C VAL A 104 -1.59 31.39 5.90
N VAL A 105 -1.73 32.07 4.75
CA VAL A 105 -1.40 31.50 3.43
C VAL A 105 0.10 31.26 3.28
N GLU A 106 0.93 32.21 3.71
CA GLU A 106 2.38 32.07 3.65
C GLU A 106 2.86 30.99 4.64
N TYR A 107 2.24 30.88 5.81
CA TYR A 107 2.46 29.81 6.77
C TYR A 107 2.11 28.43 6.20
N PHE A 108 0.99 28.28 5.49
CA PHE A 108 0.66 27.01 4.82
C PHE A 108 1.65 26.66 3.72
N LYS A 109 2.03 27.62 2.86
CA LYS A 109 3.04 27.40 1.82
C LYS A 109 4.42 27.09 2.40
N ASP A 110 4.82 27.78 3.45
CA ASP A 110 6.07 27.54 4.18
C ASP A 110 6.05 26.17 4.86
N ARG A 111 4.95 25.78 5.50
CA ARG A 111 4.78 24.47 6.11
C ARG A 111 4.82 23.33 5.08
N ILE A 112 4.22 23.52 3.90
CA ILE A 112 4.31 22.56 2.79
C ILE A 112 5.75 22.50 2.26
N ARG A 113 6.38 23.65 1.96
CA ARG A 113 7.79 23.73 1.50
C ARG A 113 8.75 23.10 2.49
N HIS A 114 8.61 23.40 3.77
CA HIS A 114 9.41 22.83 4.85
C HIS A 114 9.18 21.32 5.00
N LYS A 115 7.93 20.85 4.85
CA LYS A 115 7.63 19.40 4.86
C LYS A 115 8.22 18.68 3.65
N LEU A 116 8.14 19.27 2.46
CA LEU A 116 8.73 18.75 1.23
C LEU A 116 10.27 18.80 1.25
N GLY A 117 10.85 19.89 1.76
CA GLY A 117 12.29 20.07 1.97
C GLY A 117 12.85 19.01 2.92
N LYS A 118 12.17 18.79 4.06
CA LYS A 118 12.52 17.70 4.99
C LYS A 118 12.43 16.31 4.37
N ARG A 119 11.45 16.07 3.49
CA ARG A 119 11.36 14.80 2.77
C ARG A 119 12.54 14.64 1.81
N ARG A 120 12.88 15.69 1.05
CA ARG A 120 14.02 15.66 0.13
C ARG A 120 15.33 15.41 0.86
N GLU A 121 15.56 16.09 1.98
CA GLU A 121 16.73 15.87 2.85
C GLU A 121 16.81 14.42 3.36
N LYS A 122 15.68 13.85 3.78
CA LYS A 122 15.61 12.43 4.19
C LYS A 122 15.98 11.48 3.07
N ILE A 123 15.37 11.66 1.89
CA ILE A 123 15.66 10.82 0.72
C ILE A 123 17.13 10.95 0.33
N GLN A 124 17.66 12.17 0.29
CA GLN A 124 19.06 12.44 -0.01
C GLN A 124 19.99 11.72 0.98
N GLY A 125 19.73 11.83 2.28
CA GLY A 125 20.51 11.13 3.30
C GLY A 125 20.44 9.60 3.16
N ILE A 126 19.29 9.04 2.75
CA ILE A 126 19.16 7.61 2.46
C ILE A 126 20.01 7.22 1.24
N VAL A 127 19.96 8.03 0.18
CA VAL A 127 20.75 7.80 -1.04
C VAL A 127 22.24 7.80 -0.72
N GLU A 128 22.74 8.84 -0.07
CA GLU A 128 24.14 8.95 0.35
C GLU A 128 24.58 7.80 1.26
N TYR A 129 23.68 7.33 2.14
CA TYR A 129 23.98 6.21 3.02
C TYR A 129 24.11 4.89 2.25
N LEU A 130 23.23 4.63 1.28
CA LEU A 130 23.19 3.36 0.55
C LEU A 130 24.18 3.28 -0.62
N THR A 131 24.63 4.41 -1.17
CA THR A 131 25.66 4.42 -2.23
C THR A 131 27.09 4.26 -1.70
N ASP A 132 27.31 4.46 -0.39
CA ASP A 132 28.57 4.11 0.27
C ASP A 132 28.72 2.57 0.35
N LYS A 133 29.72 2.02 -0.34
CA LYS A 133 29.97 0.57 -0.43
C LYS A 133 30.14 -0.10 0.94
N LYS A 134 30.82 0.56 1.91
CA LYS A 134 31.06 -0.02 3.24
C LYS A 134 29.77 -0.09 4.05
N ARG A 135 28.96 0.98 3.99
CA ARG A 135 27.65 1.03 4.64
C ARG A 135 26.70 0.04 4.01
N LEU A 136 26.64 -0.05 2.69
CA LEU A 136 25.84 -1.02 1.96
C LEU A 136 26.21 -2.46 2.36
N ALA A 137 27.50 -2.79 2.39
CA ALA A 137 27.96 -4.11 2.85
C ALA A 137 27.55 -4.40 4.30
N SER A 138 27.60 -3.41 5.19
CA SER A 138 27.11 -3.56 6.57
C SER A 138 25.60 -3.81 6.63
N VAL A 139 24.82 -3.12 5.81
CA VAL A 139 23.36 -3.32 5.71
C VAL A 139 23.05 -4.73 5.20
N VAL A 140 23.70 -5.15 4.11
CA VAL A 140 23.52 -6.49 3.53
C VAL A 140 23.99 -7.58 4.50
N GLY A 141 25.11 -7.36 5.19
CA GLY A 141 25.67 -8.31 6.16
C GLY A 141 24.68 -8.68 7.26
N LYS A 142 23.89 -7.71 7.74
CA LYS A 142 22.85 -7.87 8.77
C LYS A 142 21.54 -8.50 8.26
N LEU A 143 21.40 -8.74 6.95
CA LEU A 143 20.21 -9.35 6.41
C LEU A 143 20.16 -10.87 6.75
N PRO A 144 18.97 -11.39 7.09
CA PRO A 144 18.74 -12.83 7.17
C PRO A 144 18.99 -13.51 5.82
N LYS A 145 19.30 -14.82 5.86
CA LYS A 145 19.58 -15.63 4.66
C LYS A 145 18.49 -15.50 3.60
N ALA A 146 17.22 -15.70 3.96
CA ALA A 146 16.10 -15.57 3.02
C ALA A 146 16.00 -14.18 2.32
N SER A 147 16.37 -13.10 3.00
CA SER A 147 16.41 -11.76 2.39
C SER A 147 17.59 -11.61 1.43
N LYS A 148 18.75 -12.22 1.74
CA LYS A 148 19.92 -12.25 0.85
C LYS A 148 19.65 -13.10 -0.39
N ASP A 149 18.97 -14.23 -0.24
CA ASP A 149 18.60 -15.12 -1.34
C ASP A 149 17.64 -14.40 -2.31
N ALA A 150 16.65 -13.68 -1.78
CA ALA A 150 15.76 -12.84 -2.59
C ALA A 150 16.53 -11.73 -3.35
N LEU A 151 17.44 -11.02 -2.68
CA LEU A 151 18.28 -10.01 -3.35
C LEU A 151 19.16 -10.62 -4.43
N ARG A 152 19.75 -11.78 -4.18
CA ARG A 152 20.61 -12.49 -5.14
C ARG A 152 19.81 -12.87 -6.38
N PHE A 153 18.67 -13.53 -6.19
CA PHE A 153 17.77 -13.93 -7.27
C PHE A 153 17.41 -12.74 -8.18
N VAL A 154 16.94 -11.62 -7.60
CA VAL A 154 16.58 -10.45 -8.42
C VAL A 154 17.80 -9.78 -9.06
N SER A 155 18.95 -9.79 -8.38
CA SER A 155 20.20 -9.22 -8.92
C SER A 155 20.72 -10.02 -10.12
N GLU A 156 20.59 -11.35 -10.11
CA GLU A 156 20.95 -12.25 -11.21
C GLU A 156 20.05 -12.00 -12.43
N GLN A 157 18.77 -11.73 -12.22
CA GLN A 157 17.78 -11.38 -13.25
C GLN A 157 17.88 -9.93 -13.75
N GLY A 158 19.02 -9.25 -13.58
CA GLY A 158 19.18 -7.87 -14.07
C GLY A 158 18.64 -6.77 -13.14
N GLY A 159 18.11 -7.12 -11.96
CA GLY A 159 17.63 -6.17 -10.96
C GLY A 159 16.15 -5.78 -11.07
N CYS A 160 15.39 -6.42 -11.97
CA CYS A 160 13.93 -6.24 -12.08
C CYS A 160 13.27 -7.58 -12.45
N VAL A 161 12.23 -7.97 -11.70
CA VAL A 161 11.45 -9.18 -11.96
C VAL A 161 9.97 -8.95 -11.69
N GLU A 162 9.10 -9.81 -12.20
CA GLU A 162 7.69 -9.80 -11.79
C GLU A 162 7.55 -10.20 -10.32
N VAL A 163 6.60 -9.59 -9.60
CA VAL A 163 6.39 -9.86 -8.17
C VAL A 163 6.02 -11.32 -7.89
N GLU A 164 5.36 -12.00 -8.83
CA GLU A 164 5.01 -13.41 -8.68
C GLU A 164 6.24 -14.31 -8.59
N GLN A 165 7.35 -13.96 -9.27
CA GLN A 165 8.60 -14.73 -9.22
C GLN A 165 9.28 -14.68 -7.85
N VAL A 166 8.98 -13.66 -7.05
CA VAL A 166 9.51 -13.49 -5.68
C VAL A 166 8.46 -13.74 -4.60
N LYS A 167 7.30 -14.27 -4.97
CA LYS A 167 6.18 -14.50 -4.04
C LYS A 167 6.51 -15.46 -2.91
N SER A 168 7.38 -16.44 -3.15
CA SER A 168 7.90 -17.35 -2.11
C SER A 168 8.63 -16.62 -0.97
N PHE A 169 9.15 -15.43 -1.22
CA PHE A 169 9.79 -14.57 -0.23
C PHE A 169 8.83 -13.57 0.44
N ARG A 170 7.54 -13.56 0.04
CA ARG A 170 6.51 -12.69 0.60
C ARG A 170 5.68 -13.43 1.63
N THR A 171 5.34 -12.72 2.70
CA THR A 171 4.29 -13.14 3.62
C THR A 171 3.22 -12.05 3.63
N ILE A 172 2.05 -12.32 3.05
CA ILE A 172 0.99 -11.34 2.74
C ILE A 172 0.48 -10.60 4.00
N LEU A 173 0.60 -11.21 5.17
CA LEU A 173 0.00 -10.74 6.43
C LEU A 173 0.99 -10.23 7.48
N GLU A 174 2.30 -10.46 7.31
CA GLU A 174 3.26 -10.15 8.38
C GLU A 174 3.77 -8.70 8.36
N ASP A 175 3.67 -8.02 7.22
CA ASP A 175 4.21 -6.69 7.05
C ASP A 175 3.08 -5.65 7.07
N GLY A 176 2.88 -5.03 8.23
CA GLY A 176 1.89 -3.96 8.40
C GLY A 176 2.31 -2.65 7.70
N TRP A 177 1.42 -1.65 7.70
CA TRP A 177 1.70 -0.34 7.09
C TRP A 177 2.70 0.53 7.86
N TYR A 178 2.79 0.37 9.19
CA TYR A 178 3.54 1.26 10.08
C TYR A 178 4.90 0.69 10.51
N TRP A 179 5.84 0.59 9.56
CA TRP A 179 7.16 -0.01 9.78
C TRP A 179 8.02 0.64 10.86
N ALA A 180 7.82 1.94 11.13
CA ALA A 180 8.54 2.64 12.18
C ALA A 180 8.26 2.05 13.58
N ASN A 181 7.05 1.54 13.80
CA ASN A 181 6.61 0.99 15.10
C ASN A 181 6.64 -0.54 15.09
N LYS A 182 6.23 -1.14 13.97
CA LYS A 182 6.22 -2.59 13.77
C LYS A 182 7.03 -2.91 12.51
N PRO A 183 8.36 -3.10 12.64
CA PRO A 183 9.21 -3.44 11.50
C PRO A 183 8.72 -4.71 10.80
N PRO A 184 8.85 -4.78 9.47
CA PRO A 184 8.43 -5.95 8.72
C PRO A 184 9.25 -7.19 9.08
N LYS A 185 8.59 -8.35 9.02
CA LYS A 185 9.20 -9.64 9.33
C LYS A 185 9.51 -10.44 8.07
N SER A 186 8.75 -10.24 7.00
CA SER A 186 8.95 -10.99 5.77
C SER A 186 10.31 -10.64 5.14
N PRO A 187 10.91 -11.58 4.39
CA PRO A 187 12.14 -11.32 3.66
C PRO A 187 12.08 -10.07 2.79
N ILE A 188 11.01 -9.89 1.99
CA ILE A 188 10.84 -8.70 1.13
C ILE A 188 10.62 -7.43 1.95
N GLY A 189 9.79 -7.47 2.98
CA GLY A 189 9.56 -6.29 3.83
C GLY A 189 10.84 -5.79 4.48
N ARG A 190 11.70 -6.70 4.94
CA ARG A 190 13.03 -6.37 5.48
C ARG A 190 13.97 -5.70 4.48
N LEU A 191 13.81 -5.99 3.18
CA LEU A 191 14.53 -5.29 2.11
C LEU A 191 13.94 -3.91 1.85
N ARG A 192 12.60 -3.80 1.83
CA ARG A 192 11.89 -2.53 1.60
C ARG A 192 12.16 -1.50 2.70
N VAL A 193 12.15 -1.91 3.98
CA VAL A 193 12.46 -1.01 5.11
C VAL A 193 13.93 -0.57 5.16
N ARG A 194 14.79 -1.18 4.33
CA ARG A 194 16.18 -0.79 4.13
C ARG A 194 16.41 -0.08 2.79
N GLY A 195 15.34 0.22 2.04
CA GLY A 195 15.45 0.90 0.75
C GLY A 195 16.22 0.12 -0.32
N LEU A 196 16.39 -1.19 -0.18
CA LEU A 196 17.13 -2.04 -1.14
C LEU A 196 16.23 -2.62 -2.23
N PHE A 197 14.92 -2.55 -2.03
CA PHE A 197 13.93 -3.25 -2.84
C PHE A 197 12.62 -2.47 -2.88
N PHE A 198 12.00 -2.42 -4.05
CA PHE A 198 10.78 -1.68 -4.30
C PHE A 198 9.79 -2.55 -5.07
N VAL A 199 8.50 -2.31 -4.82
CA VAL A 199 7.41 -2.97 -5.54
C VAL A 199 6.50 -1.89 -6.08
N GLY A 200 6.20 -1.98 -7.37
CA GLY A 200 5.36 -1.04 -8.09
C GLY A 200 4.84 -1.65 -9.39
N ASN A 201 4.08 -0.88 -10.15
CA ASN A 201 3.56 -1.29 -11.43
C ASN A 201 4.52 -0.89 -12.57
N ALA A 202 4.89 -1.82 -13.45
CA ALA A 202 5.62 -1.50 -14.67
C ALA A 202 4.63 -1.33 -15.82
N GLY A 203 3.97 -0.17 -15.91
CA GLY A 203 3.00 0.08 -16.96
C GLY A 203 2.72 1.56 -17.16
N GLU A 204 3.08 2.07 -18.34
CA GLU A 204 2.46 3.26 -18.94
C GLU A 204 1.58 2.90 -20.16
N SER A 205 1.60 1.64 -20.63
CA SER A 205 0.88 1.18 -21.83
C SER A 205 0.76 -0.35 -21.83
N GLY A 206 -0.27 -0.91 -21.20
CA GLY A 206 -0.53 -2.37 -21.19
C GLY A 206 -1.29 -2.87 -19.96
N GLU A 207 -1.43 -4.20 -19.82
CA GLU A 207 -1.97 -4.79 -18.59
C GLU A 207 -1.05 -4.49 -17.39
N PRO A 208 -1.62 -4.04 -16.25
CA PRO A 208 -0.86 -3.70 -15.07
C PRO A 208 -0.20 -4.96 -14.48
N HIS A 209 1.10 -5.13 -14.70
CA HIS A 209 1.88 -6.16 -14.01
C HIS A 209 2.77 -5.51 -12.94
N THR A 210 2.73 -6.11 -11.75
CA THR A 210 3.49 -5.60 -10.60
C THR A 210 4.90 -6.17 -10.65
N VAL A 211 5.89 -5.29 -10.59
CA VAL A 211 7.31 -5.64 -10.62
C VAL A 211 8.00 -5.33 -9.30
N ALA A 212 9.03 -6.11 -9.04
CA ALA A 212 10.00 -5.95 -7.98
C ALA A 212 11.29 -5.39 -8.57
N VAL A 213 11.79 -4.28 -8.03
CA VAL A 213 12.94 -3.54 -8.57
C VAL A 213 14.01 -3.31 -7.51
N ILE A 214 15.25 -3.63 -7.86
CA ILE A 214 16.45 -3.16 -7.19
C ILE A 214 16.91 -1.88 -7.91
N PRO A 215 17.11 -0.76 -7.18
CA PRO A 215 17.56 0.49 -7.78
C PRO A 215 18.86 0.33 -8.55
N GLU A 216 18.94 0.96 -9.72
CA GLU A 216 20.04 0.78 -10.67
C GLU A 216 21.42 0.98 -10.03
N GLU A 217 21.58 2.01 -9.20
CA GLU A 217 22.85 2.35 -8.55
C GLU A 217 23.31 1.29 -7.55
N LEU A 218 22.38 0.47 -7.05
CA LEU A 218 22.67 -0.58 -6.08
C LEU A 218 22.96 -1.93 -6.75
N ARG A 219 22.58 -2.14 -8.01
CA ARG A 219 22.66 -3.46 -8.67
C ARG A 219 24.07 -4.02 -8.71
N GLN A 220 25.01 -3.27 -9.26
CA GLN A 220 26.41 -3.73 -9.37
C GLN A 220 27.06 -3.87 -7.98
N PRO A 221 27.01 -2.88 -7.07
CA PRO A 221 27.55 -3.04 -5.72
C PRO A 221 26.96 -4.23 -4.96
N LEU A 222 25.66 -4.48 -5.09
CA LEU A 222 25.01 -5.63 -4.44
C LEU A 222 25.50 -6.97 -5.01
N ARG A 223 25.71 -7.08 -6.33
CA ARG A 223 26.30 -8.29 -6.93
C ARG A 223 27.70 -8.57 -6.39
N GLU A 224 28.55 -7.54 -6.31
CA GLU A 224 29.90 -7.65 -5.74
C GLU A 224 29.85 -8.14 -4.28
N ILE A 225 28.96 -7.57 -3.47
CA ILE A 225 28.82 -7.91 -2.04
C ILE A 225 28.23 -9.32 -1.84
N LEU A 226 27.30 -9.75 -2.68
CA LEU A 226 26.61 -11.04 -2.56
C LEU A 226 27.43 -12.21 -3.13
N ALA A 227 28.40 -11.94 -4.00
CA ALA A 227 29.32 -12.92 -4.54
C ALA A 227 30.51 -13.21 -3.61
N ALA A 228 30.81 -12.31 -2.67
CA ALA A 228 31.81 -12.47 -1.62
C ALA A 228 31.31 -13.34 -0.45
#